data_AF-A0AAV8VQ12-F1
#
_entry.id   AF-A0AAV8VQ12-F1
#
_cell.length_a   1.000
_cell.length_b   1.000
_cell.length_c   1.000
_cell.angle_alpha   90.00
_cell.angle_beta   90.00
_cell.angle_gamma   90.00
#
_symmetry.space_group_name_H-M   'P 1'
#
loop_
_entity.id
_entity.type
_entity.pdbx_description
1 polymer ?
#
loop_
_entity_poly.entity_id
_entity_poly.type
_entity_poly.pdbx_seq_one_letter_code
_entity_poly.pdbx_strand_id
1 'polypeptide(L)'
;MDFLQCFFETTPIFSVQPLVYQTTHGRVPLSYVYGLLNCSSLLDMYLVELLKVPFYGEDLDQIDPLNLPITEVQNRPNDVAVDILVHLSQIMLSKKFQCRDFGKDANLKKYNQEKPPKMLLGSIPVPVTLFVGNNDWFASKNNARRLYNELKASSQCGFNVIAYDKWNHRDFILAKDITKLLYDPLYKAITSMCKGLWYNILLK
;
A
#
# COMPACT_ATOMS: atom_id res chain seq x y z
N MET A 1 8.54 16.29 3.76
CA MET A 1 9.27 15.26 2.99
C MET A 1 9.11 14.00 3.80
N ASP A 2 8.31 13.06 3.32
CA ASP A 2 7.81 11.97 4.15
C ASP A 2 8.87 10.87 4.21
N PHE A 3 8.99 10.20 5.37
CA PHE A 3 10.05 9.22 5.66
C PHE A 3 10.26 8.20 4.54
N LEU A 4 9.17 7.69 3.95
CA LEU A 4 9.22 6.74 2.84
C LEU A 4 9.95 7.29 1.61
N GLN A 5 9.73 8.57 1.27
CA GLN A 5 10.42 9.19 0.15
C GLN A 5 11.93 9.28 0.42
N CYS A 6 12.31 9.69 1.63
CA CYS A 6 13.72 9.69 2.05
C CYS A 6 14.33 8.28 2.00
N PHE A 7 13.62 7.28 2.53
CA PHE A 7 14.05 5.89 2.55
C PHE A 7 14.34 5.37 1.14
N PHE A 8 13.42 5.57 0.18
CA PHE A 8 13.62 5.10 -1.20
C PHE A 8 14.63 5.90 -2.01
N GLU A 9 14.86 7.18 -1.66
CA GLU A 9 15.89 8.01 -2.30
C GLU A 9 17.30 7.68 -1.80
N THR A 10 17.44 7.32 -0.52
CA THR A 10 18.74 7.08 0.12
C THR A 10 19.16 5.61 0.14
N THR A 11 18.21 4.68 0.05
CA THR A 11 18.51 3.24 0.08
C THR A 11 18.78 2.72 -1.34
N PRO A 12 19.99 2.20 -1.64
CA PRO A 12 20.34 1.71 -2.97
C PRO A 12 19.76 0.29 -3.19
N ILE A 13 18.43 0.15 -3.13
CA ILE A 13 17.72 -1.14 -3.29
C ILE A 13 18.11 -1.83 -4.61
N PHE A 14 18.39 -1.05 -5.66
CA PHE A 14 18.88 -1.55 -6.95
C PHE A 14 20.25 -2.24 -6.84
N SER A 15 21.16 -1.70 -6.03
CA SER A 15 22.53 -2.19 -5.90
C SER A 15 22.61 -3.51 -5.13
N VAL A 16 21.64 -3.79 -4.25
CA VAL A 16 21.59 -5.03 -3.47
C VAL A 16 20.81 -6.15 -4.16
N GLN A 17 20.02 -5.85 -5.20
CA GLN A 17 19.18 -6.83 -5.87
C GLN A 17 19.95 -8.09 -6.34
N PRO A 18 21.13 -8.00 -7.00
CA PRO A 18 21.88 -9.20 -7.40
C PRO A 18 22.29 -10.06 -6.21
N LEU A 19 22.72 -9.43 -5.10
CA LEU A 19 23.10 -10.12 -3.88
C LEU A 19 21.91 -10.84 -3.24
N VAL A 20 20.72 -10.22 -3.25
CA VAL A 20 19.48 -10.85 -2.75
C VAL A 20 19.09 -12.05 -3.62
N TYR A 21 19.28 -11.98 -4.94
CA TYR A 21 19.06 -13.16 -5.79
C TYR A 21 20.02 -14.30 -5.48
N GLN A 22 21.29 -13.99 -5.22
CA GLN A 22 22.31 -15.00 -4.92
C GLN A 22 22.14 -15.65 -3.54
N THR A 23 21.68 -14.89 -2.54
CA THR A 23 21.62 -15.36 -1.16
C THR A 23 20.27 -15.92 -0.76
N THR A 24 19.17 -15.33 -1.25
CA THR A 24 17.81 -15.63 -0.80
C THR A 24 16.84 -15.83 -1.96
N HIS A 25 17.34 -16.10 -3.17
CA HIS A 25 16.54 -16.36 -4.35
C HIS A 25 15.53 -15.24 -4.66
N GLY A 26 15.92 -13.98 -4.38
CA GLY A 26 15.11 -12.80 -4.65
C GLY A 26 14.09 -12.47 -3.55
N ARG A 27 14.15 -13.13 -2.40
CA ARG A 27 13.30 -12.86 -1.23
C ARG A 27 14.05 -12.02 -0.20
N VAL A 28 13.49 -10.93 0.27
CA VAL A 28 14.04 -10.16 1.39
C VAL A 28 13.26 -10.55 2.65
N PRO A 29 13.87 -11.27 3.60
CA PRO A 29 13.24 -11.55 4.89
C PRO A 29 12.89 -10.25 5.60
N LEU A 30 11.63 -10.08 5.99
CA LEU A 30 11.19 -8.91 6.76
C LEU A 30 11.71 -8.95 8.20
N SER A 31 12.29 -10.07 8.64
CA SER A 31 13.12 -10.10 9.86
C SER A 31 14.37 -9.23 9.76
N TYR A 32 14.96 -8.99 8.57
CA TYR A 32 16.08 -8.05 8.48
C TYR A 32 15.65 -6.58 8.60
N VAL A 33 14.37 -6.30 8.37
CA VAL A 33 13.79 -4.95 8.48
C VAL A 33 13.23 -4.69 9.89
N TYR A 34 12.64 -5.72 10.52
CA TYR A 34 11.91 -5.57 11.80
C TYR A 34 12.37 -6.52 12.92
N GLY A 35 13.28 -7.45 12.64
CA GLY A 35 13.56 -8.63 13.47
C GLY A 35 14.67 -8.47 14.50
N LEU A 36 14.85 -7.29 15.07
CA LEU A 36 15.73 -7.11 16.23
C LEU A 36 15.00 -7.25 17.57
N LEU A 37 13.67 -7.39 17.56
CA LEU A 37 12.87 -7.50 18.78
C LEU A 37 12.21 -8.87 18.88
N ASN A 38 12.45 -9.58 19.98
CA ASN A 38 11.69 -10.77 20.35
C ASN A 38 10.29 -10.32 20.76
N CYS A 39 9.25 -10.65 20.00
CA CYS A 39 7.84 -10.35 20.36
C CYS A 39 7.34 -11.25 21.51
N SER A 40 8.12 -11.35 22.60
CA SER A 40 7.89 -12.27 23.73
C SER A 40 7.07 -11.65 24.86
N SER A 41 7.09 -10.32 24.99
CA SER A 41 6.32 -9.59 26.00
C SER A 41 5.42 -8.55 25.36
N LEU A 42 4.41 -8.09 26.10
CA LEU A 42 3.54 -7.00 25.65
C LEU A 42 4.34 -5.74 25.33
N LEU A 43 5.36 -5.42 26.14
CA LEU A 43 6.25 -4.28 25.88
C LEU A 43 7.00 -4.43 24.55
N ASP A 44 7.51 -5.62 24.25
CA ASP A 44 8.21 -5.88 22.99
C ASP A 44 7.26 -5.67 21.79
N MET A 45 6.02 -6.13 21.90
CA MET A 45 5.02 -5.93 20.84
C MET A 45 4.73 -4.44 20.61
N TYR A 46 4.60 -3.63 21.66
CA TYR A 46 4.45 -2.18 21.52
C TYR A 46 5.69 -1.50 20.92
N LEU A 47 6.89 -1.92 21.28
CA LEU A 47 8.13 -1.39 20.68
C LEU A 47 8.21 -1.72 19.19
N VAL A 48 7.80 -2.92 18.80
CA VAL A 48 7.68 -3.33 17.40
C VAL A 48 6.68 -2.45 16.65
N GLU A 49 5.56 -2.07 17.27
CA GLU A 49 4.61 -1.12 16.67
C GLU A 49 5.23 0.27 16.43
N LEU A 50 6.03 0.78 17.37
CA LEU A 50 6.72 2.05 17.21
C LEU A 50 7.71 2.04 16.03
N LEU A 51 8.43 0.93 15.81
CA LEU A 51 9.36 0.81 14.67
C LEU A 51 8.65 0.88 13.30
N LYS A 52 7.35 0.63 13.27
CA LYS A 52 6.57 0.60 12.03
C LYS A 52 5.87 1.92 11.72
N VAL A 53 5.71 2.81 12.71
CA VAL A 53 5.12 4.15 12.53
C VAL A 53 5.65 4.88 11.29
N PRO A 54 6.97 4.90 10.98
CA PRO A 54 7.48 5.60 9.81
C PRO A 54 6.94 5.10 8.46
N PHE A 55 6.42 3.87 8.40
CA PHE A 55 5.87 3.27 7.19
C PHE A 55 4.36 3.47 7.07
N TYR A 56 3.62 3.44 8.18
CA TYR A 56 2.16 3.35 8.15
C TYR A 56 1.45 4.58 8.72
N GLY A 57 2.09 5.30 9.65
CA GLY A 57 1.48 6.31 10.52
C GLY A 57 1.30 5.80 11.96
N GLU A 58 1.22 6.72 12.92
CA GLU A 58 0.99 6.40 14.34
C GLU A 58 -0.50 6.24 14.66
N ASP A 59 -0.91 5.07 15.14
CA ASP A 59 -2.22 4.90 15.76
C ASP A 59 -2.20 3.80 16.82
N LEU A 60 -1.57 4.09 17.96
CA LEU A 60 -1.50 3.14 19.06
C LEU A 60 -2.89 2.88 19.68
N ASP A 61 -3.83 3.81 19.49
CA ASP A 61 -5.17 3.75 20.07
C ASP A 61 -6.05 2.68 19.42
N GLN A 62 -5.83 2.33 18.14
CA GLN A 62 -6.57 1.28 17.43
C GLN A 62 -5.97 -0.12 17.56
N ILE A 63 -4.84 -0.27 18.26
CA ILE A 63 -4.26 -1.58 18.57
C ILE A 63 -5.21 -2.35 19.49
N ASP A 64 -5.46 -3.61 19.14
CA ASP A 64 -6.10 -4.60 20.01
C ASP A 64 -5.03 -5.50 20.67
N PRO A 65 -4.73 -5.34 21.97
CA PRO A 65 -3.71 -6.13 22.66
C PRO A 65 -4.00 -7.64 22.66
N LEU A 66 -5.27 -8.06 22.54
CA LEU A 66 -5.64 -9.47 22.53
C LEU A 66 -5.36 -10.12 21.17
N ASN A 67 -5.50 -9.35 20.09
CA ASN A 67 -5.22 -9.81 18.74
C ASN A 67 -3.77 -9.55 18.30
N LEU A 68 -3.04 -8.67 18.99
CA LEU A 68 -1.65 -8.32 18.67
C LEU A 68 -0.70 -9.53 18.55
N PRO A 69 -0.74 -10.57 19.42
CA PRO A 69 0.10 -11.75 19.23
C PRO A 69 -0.22 -12.50 17.93
N ILE A 70 -1.49 -12.52 17.52
CA ILE A 70 -1.93 -13.20 16.30
C ILE A 70 -1.47 -12.39 15.07
N THR A 71 -1.67 -11.07 15.08
CA THR A 71 -1.32 -10.22 13.94
C THR A 71 0.20 -10.07 13.79
N GLU A 72 0.94 -9.99 14.90
CA GLU A 72 2.37 -9.67 14.89
C GLU A 72 3.32 -10.85 14.97
N VAL A 73 2.89 -11.97 15.54
CA VAL A 73 3.75 -13.15 15.67
C VAL A 73 3.30 -14.26 14.73
N GLN A 74 2.00 -14.58 14.73
CA GLN A 74 1.51 -15.73 13.96
C GLN A 74 1.33 -15.41 12.48
N ASN A 75 0.73 -14.26 12.15
CA ASN A 75 0.34 -13.90 10.78
C ASN A 75 1.26 -12.85 10.14
N ARG A 76 2.44 -12.61 10.72
CA ARG A 76 3.40 -11.65 10.17
C ARG A 76 3.91 -12.14 8.82
N PRO A 77 3.97 -11.28 7.78
CA PRO A 77 4.59 -11.67 6.52
C PRO A 77 6.07 -12.00 6.75
N ASN A 78 6.53 -13.12 6.20
CA ASN A 78 7.90 -13.59 6.41
C ASN A 78 8.91 -12.86 5.51
N ASP A 79 8.56 -12.66 4.24
CA ASP A 79 9.42 -12.06 3.24
C ASP A 79 8.63 -11.22 2.22
N VAL A 80 9.37 -10.41 1.47
CA VAL A 80 8.88 -9.67 0.30
C VAL A 80 9.82 -9.93 -0.88
N ALA A 81 9.29 -10.01 -2.10
CA ALA A 81 10.13 -10.11 -3.28
C ALA A 81 10.92 -8.81 -3.49
N VAL A 82 12.24 -8.91 -3.71
CA VAL A 82 13.10 -7.74 -3.97
C VAL A 82 12.62 -6.93 -5.16
N ASP A 83 12.02 -7.61 -6.14
CA ASP A 83 11.44 -7.01 -7.34
C ASP A 83 10.29 -6.04 -7.04
N ILE A 84 9.49 -6.33 -6.01
CA ILE A 84 8.43 -5.42 -5.53
C ILE A 84 9.06 -4.16 -4.95
N LEU A 85 10.09 -4.32 -4.11
CA LEU A 85 10.79 -3.18 -3.50
C LEU A 85 11.46 -2.31 -4.58
N VAL A 86 12.13 -2.93 -5.55
CA VAL A 86 12.75 -2.25 -6.69
C VAL A 86 11.70 -1.45 -7.49
N HIS A 87 10.56 -2.05 -7.81
CA HIS A 87 9.52 -1.35 -8.57
C HIS A 87 8.85 -0.23 -7.75
N LEU A 88 8.61 -0.44 -6.45
CA LEU A 88 8.14 0.62 -5.56
C LEU A 88 9.12 1.80 -5.53
N SER A 89 10.43 1.55 -5.42
CA SER A 89 11.45 2.61 -5.53
C SER A 89 11.35 3.37 -6.85
N GLN A 90 11.16 2.68 -7.97
CA GLN A 90 11.00 3.33 -9.28
C GLN A 90 9.76 4.24 -9.33
N ILE A 91 8.64 3.81 -8.74
CA ILE A 91 7.42 4.61 -8.68
C ILE A 91 7.66 5.86 -7.84
N MET A 92 8.29 5.72 -6.68
CA MET A 92 8.59 6.84 -5.77
C MET A 92 9.54 7.86 -6.41
N LEU A 93 10.62 7.39 -7.04
CA LEU A 93 11.61 8.25 -7.68
C LEU A 93 11.08 8.93 -8.94
N SER A 94 10.36 8.19 -9.79
CA SER A 94 9.84 8.72 -11.06
C SER A 94 8.56 9.55 -10.90
N LYS A 95 7.84 9.38 -9.78
CA LYS A 95 6.51 9.94 -9.50
C LYS A 95 5.46 9.59 -10.56
N LYS A 96 5.67 8.47 -11.26
CA LYS A 96 4.82 7.95 -12.34
C LYS A 96 4.26 6.59 -11.96
N PHE A 97 2.96 6.43 -12.15
CA PHE A 97 2.33 5.12 -12.12
C PHE A 97 2.54 4.44 -13.49
N GLN A 98 3.50 3.52 -13.54
CA GLN A 98 3.96 2.89 -14.77
C GLN A 98 4.44 1.46 -14.52
N CYS A 99 4.56 0.67 -15.59
CA CYS A 99 5.15 -0.65 -15.51
C CYS A 99 6.59 -0.60 -14.99
N ARG A 100 7.08 -1.72 -14.47
CA ARG A 100 8.45 -1.82 -13.97
C ARG A 100 9.47 -1.49 -15.06
N ASP A 101 10.46 -0.68 -14.73
CA ASP A 101 11.57 -0.37 -15.60
C ASP A 101 12.65 -1.45 -15.43
N PHE A 102 12.94 -2.21 -16.49
CA PHE A 102 14.00 -3.23 -16.49
C PHE A 102 15.32 -2.72 -17.09
N GLY A 103 15.40 -1.43 -17.44
CA GLY A 103 16.47 -0.86 -18.24
C GLY A 103 16.20 -0.97 -19.75
N LYS A 104 16.87 -0.14 -20.53
CA LYS A 104 16.60 0.10 -21.96
C LYS A 104 16.44 -1.19 -22.80
N ASP A 105 17.44 -2.07 -22.76
CA ASP A 105 17.44 -3.27 -23.60
C ASP A 105 16.38 -4.30 -23.18
N ALA A 106 16.18 -4.45 -21.87
CA ALA A 106 15.17 -5.37 -21.33
C ALA A 106 13.75 -4.83 -21.54
N ASN A 107 13.54 -3.52 -21.45
CA ASN A 107 12.29 -2.87 -21.80
C ASN A 107 11.98 -3.03 -23.28
N LEU A 108 12.98 -2.89 -24.17
CA LEU A 108 12.77 -3.09 -25.60
C LEU A 108 12.30 -4.52 -25.89
N LYS A 109 12.90 -5.52 -25.24
CA LYS A 109 12.48 -6.93 -25.36
C LYS A 109 11.09 -7.20 -24.77
N LYS A 110 10.73 -6.54 -23.66
CA LYS A 110 9.50 -6.82 -22.91
C LYS A 110 8.30 -6.01 -23.39
N TYR A 111 8.52 -4.76 -23.76
CA TYR A 111 7.48 -3.76 -24.05
C TYR A 111 7.53 -3.26 -25.50
N ASN A 112 8.53 -3.64 -26.30
CA ASN A 112 8.80 -3.07 -27.62
C ASN A 112 9.07 -1.56 -27.59
N GLN A 113 9.54 -1.03 -26.45
CA GLN A 113 9.93 0.38 -26.29
C GLN A 113 11.00 0.52 -25.20
N GLU A 114 11.85 1.53 -25.31
CA GLU A 114 13.01 1.71 -24.40
C GLU A 114 12.61 2.09 -22.96
N LYS A 115 11.47 2.78 -22.80
CA LYS A 115 10.95 3.24 -21.49
C LYS A 115 9.75 2.39 -21.08
N PRO A 116 9.49 2.18 -19.79
CA PRO A 116 8.31 1.46 -19.36
C PRO A 116 7.02 2.21 -19.76
N PRO A 117 5.97 1.51 -20.20
CA PRO A 117 4.69 2.14 -20.51
C PRO A 117 4.02 2.70 -19.25
N LYS A 118 3.42 3.88 -19.36
CA LYS A 118 2.60 4.50 -18.30
C LYS A 118 1.27 3.77 -18.18
N MET A 119 0.82 3.55 -16.95
CA MET A 119 -0.53 3.02 -16.70
C MET A 119 -1.54 4.16 -16.76
N LEU A 120 -2.53 4.06 -17.66
CA LEU A 120 -3.55 5.07 -17.84
C LEU A 120 -4.74 4.79 -16.92
N LEU A 121 -4.81 5.47 -15.78
CA LEU A 121 -5.93 5.31 -14.83
C LEU A 121 -7.29 5.69 -15.44
N GLY A 122 -7.30 6.59 -16.42
CA GLY A 122 -8.49 6.97 -17.18
C GLY A 122 -9.08 5.84 -18.04
N SER A 123 -8.36 4.74 -18.27
CA SER A 123 -8.89 3.58 -18.99
C SER A 123 -9.56 2.56 -18.06
N ILE A 124 -9.59 2.78 -16.74
CA ILE A 124 -10.24 1.88 -15.78
C ILE A 124 -11.77 1.96 -15.96
N PRO A 125 -12.44 0.89 -16.44
CA PRO A 125 -13.84 0.95 -16.84
C PRO A 125 -14.81 0.66 -15.68
N VAL A 126 -14.30 0.41 -14.49
CA VAL A 126 -15.09 -0.02 -13.34
C VAL A 126 -15.45 1.15 -12.42
N PRO A 127 -16.61 1.13 -11.74
CA PRO A 127 -16.94 2.08 -10.68
C PRO A 127 -15.94 1.98 -9.52
N VAL A 128 -15.41 3.10 -9.04
CA VAL A 128 -14.41 3.17 -7.96
C VAL A 128 -14.89 4.10 -6.86
N THR A 129 -14.92 3.59 -5.64
CA THR A 129 -14.98 4.39 -4.42
C THR A 129 -13.68 4.19 -3.65
N LEU A 130 -13.09 5.27 -3.12
CA LEU A 130 -11.89 5.20 -2.28
C LEU A 130 -12.25 5.47 -0.83
N PHE A 131 -11.60 4.74 0.08
CA PHE A 131 -11.56 5.04 1.50
C PHE A 131 -10.12 5.40 1.88
N VAL A 132 -9.93 6.52 2.57
CA VAL A 132 -8.59 7.07 2.86
C VAL A 132 -8.48 7.49 4.33
N GLY A 133 -7.33 7.21 4.93
CA GLY A 133 -6.96 7.68 6.26
C GLY A 133 -6.28 9.04 6.22
N ASN A 134 -6.49 9.87 7.23
CA ASN A 134 -5.79 11.16 7.34
C ASN A 134 -4.32 10.99 7.72
N ASN A 135 -3.98 9.88 8.39
CA ASN A 135 -2.64 9.59 8.90
C ASN A 135 -2.01 8.37 8.20
N ASP A 136 -2.51 7.97 7.03
CA ASP A 136 -1.87 6.96 6.21
C ASP A 136 -0.62 7.55 5.52
N TRP A 137 0.57 7.15 5.95
CA TRP A 137 1.83 7.66 5.39
C TRP A 137 2.24 6.90 4.12
N PHE A 138 1.73 5.69 3.91
CA PHE A 138 2.04 4.85 2.76
C PHE A 138 1.18 5.20 1.54
N ALA A 139 -0.13 5.26 1.74
CA ALA A 139 -1.13 5.65 0.74
C ALA A 139 -1.75 7.00 1.10
N SER A 140 -0.91 8.04 1.14
CA SER A 140 -1.32 9.37 1.59
C SER A 140 -2.57 9.90 0.88
N LYS A 141 -3.40 10.62 1.64
CA LYS A 141 -4.63 11.25 1.13
C LYS A 141 -4.40 12.08 -0.15
N ASN A 142 -3.25 12.75 -0.26
CA ASN A 142 -2.89 13.54 -1.44
C ASN A 142 -2.64 12.65 -2.67
N ASN A 143 -1.90 11.55 -2.50
CA ASN A 143 -1.66 10.58 -3.57
C ASN A 143 -2.95 9.87 -3.98
N ALA A 144 -3.80 9.49 -3.01
CA ALA A 144 -5.10 8.91 -3.27
C ALA A 144 -6.03 9.90 -4.01
N ARG A 145 -6.02 11.19 -3.64
CA ARG A 145 -6.78 12.23 -4.34
C ARG A 145 -6.32 12.39 -5.79
N ARG A 146 -5.00 12.38 -6.01
CA ARG A 146 -4.43 12.41 -7.36
C ARG A 146 -4.89 11.20 -8.18
N LEU A 147 -4.80 9.99 -7.62
CA LEU A 147 -5.28 8.77 -8.26
C LEU A 147 -6.76 8.90 -8.63
N TYR A 148 -7.60 9.34 -7.70
CA TYR A 148 -9.04 9.51 -7.94
C TYR A 148 -9.32 10.47 -9.09
N ASN A 149 -8.63 11.59 -9.15
CA ASN A 149 -8.79 12.59 -10.20
C ASN A 149 -8.25 12.11 -11.56
N GLU A 150 -7.29 11.19 -11.60
CA GLU A 150 -6.78 10.58 -12.83
C GLU A 150 -7.71 9.47 -13.37
N LEU A 151 -8.69 9.00 -12.58
CA LEU A 151 -9.73 8.08 -13.07
C LEU A 151 -10.67 8.77 -14.05
N LYS A 152 -11.31 7.97 -14.90
CA LYS A 152 -12.42 8.46 -15.74
C LYS A 152 -13.54 9.00 -14.86
N ALA A 153 -14.10 10.15 -15.21
CA ALA A 153 -15.19 10.77 -14.44
C ALA A 153 -16.39 9.83 -14.20
N SER A 154 -16.74 8.98 -15.18
CA SER A 154 -17.81 7.98 -15.03
C SER A 154 -17.50 6.86 -14.03
N SER A 155 -16.23 6.69 -13.68
CA SER A 155 -15.73 5.67 -12.75
C SER A 155 -15.56 6.24 -11.32
N GLN A 156 -15.72 7.55 -11.12
CA GLN A 156 -15.54 8.23 -9.84
C GLN A 156 -16.84 8.19 -9.02
N CYS A 157 -16.99 7.18 -8.15
CA CYS A 157 -18.23 6.97 -7.38
C CYS A 157 -18.17 7.46 -5.92
N GLY A 158 -16.98 7.66 -5.36
CA GLY A 158 -16.84 8.16 -4.00
C GLY A 158 -15.40 8.38 -3.57
N PHE A 159 -15.17 9.40 -2.77
CA PHE A 159 -13.91 9.62 -2.08
C PHE A 159 -14.20 9.89 -0.60
N ASN A 160 -14.00 8.89 0.22
CA ASN A 160 -14.44 8.85 1.61
C ASN A 160 -13.23 8.95 2.53
N VAL A 161 -13.14 10.02 3.30
CA VAL A 161 -12.12 10.13 4.35
C VAL A 161 -12.68 9.49 5.61
N ILE A 162 -11.94 8.58 6.23
CA ILE A 162 -12.36 7.94 7.48
C ILE A 162 -12.44 9.00 8.57
N ALA A 163 -13.54 9.01 9.31
CA ALA A 163 -13.83 10.00 10.36
C ALA A 163 -13.09 9.67 11.67
N TYR A 164 -11.78 9.46 11.55
CA TYR A 164 -10.85 9.23 12.65
C TYR A 164 -9.47 9.70 12.21
N ASP A 165 -8.96 10.76 12.85
CA ASP A 165 -7.82 11.51 12.30
C ASP A 165 -6.51 10.72 12.30
N LYS A 166 -6.31 9.81 13.26
CA LYS A 166 -5.15 8.94 13.32
C LYS A 166 -5.22 7.72 12.40
N TRP A 167 -6.32 7.54 11.65
CA TRP A 167 -6.50 6.37 10.77
C TRP A 167 -5.35 6.27 9.77
N ASN A 168 -4.56 5.22 9.93
CA ASN A 168 -3.31 4.93 9.27
C ASN A 168 -3.48 3.78 8.25
N HIS A 169 -2.38 3.34 7.65
CA HIS A 169 -2.42 2.31 6.61
C HIS A 169 -2.89 0.91 7.08
N ARG A 170 -2.56 0.53 8.31
CA ARG A 170 -2.89 -0.78 8.88
C ARG A 170 -4.29 -0.86 9.46
N ASP A 171 -4.88 0.27 9.83
CA ASP A 171 -6.20 0.31 10.43
C ASP A 171 -7.29 -0.23 9.50
N PHE A 172 -7.05 -0.18 8.18
CA PHE A 172 -7.90 -0.82 7.17
C PHE A 172 -7.98 -2.35 7.26
N ILE A 173 -7.12 -2.98 8.08
CA ILE A 173 -7.05 -4.42 8.24
C ILE A 173 -7.18 -4.82 9.72
N LEU A 174 -6.56 -4.05 10.63
CA LEU A 174 -6.31 -4.49 12.01
C LEU A 174 -6.96 -3.63 13.10
N ALA A 175 -7.59 -2.50 12.77
CA ALA A 175 -8.15 -1.61 13.79
C ALA A 175 -9.23 -2.31 14.62
N LYS A 176 -9.18 -2.15 15.94
CA LYS A 176 -10.20 -2.72 16.83
C LYS A 176 -11.61 -2.17 16.57
N ASP A 177 -11.72 -0.91 16.14
CA ASP A 177 -13.00 -0.24 15.83
C ASP A 177 -13.33 -0.27 14.32
N ILE A 178 -12.67 -1.14 13.54
CA ILE A 178 -12.80 -1.21 12.07
C ILE A 178 -14.23 -1.37 11.57
N THR A 179 -15.07 -2.11 12.29
CA THR A 179 -16.47 -2.30 11.91
C THR A 179 -17.21 -0.98 11.83
N LYS A 180 -17.08 -0.16 12.88
CA LYS A 180 -17.76 1.13 13.00
C LYS A 180 -17.14 2.19 12.07
N LEU A 181 -15.82 2.23 12.00
CA LEU A 181 -15.09 3.30 11.30
C LEU A 181 -14.97 3.07 9.79
N LEU A 182 -14.91 1.82 9.34
CA LEU A 182 -14.74 1.46 7.93
C LEU A 182 -15.87 0.59 7.38
N TYR A 183 -16.17 -0.57 7.99
CA TYR A 183 -17.05 -1.55 7.36
C TYR A 183 -18.50 -1.06 7.22
N ASP A 184 -19.07 -0.43 8.24
CA ASP A 184 -20.41 0.14 8.18
C ASP A 184 -20.56 1.20 7.07
N PRO A 185 -19.66 2.22 6.97
CA PRO A 185 -19.61 3.12 5.82
C PRO A 185 -19.36 2.42 4.48
N LEU A 186 -18.49 1.40 4.44
CA LEU A 186 -18.17 0.63 3.24
C LEU A 186 -19.39 -0.10 2.69
N TYR A 187 -20.17 -0.78 3.54
CA TYR A 187 -21.40 -1.44 3.12
C TYR A 187 -22.41 -0.44 2.56
N LYS A 188 -22.55 0.74 3.17
CA LYS A 188 -23.39 1.83 2.64
C LYS A 188 -22.88 2.33 1.28
N ALA A 189 -21.56 2.48 1.12
CA ALA A 189 -20.97 2.88 -0.15
C ALA A 189 -21.23 1.84 -1.24
N ILE A 190 -20.95 0.55 -0.98
CA ILE A 190 -21.18 -0.55 -1.93
C ILE A 190 -22.65 -0.61 -2.35
N THR A 191 -23.59 -0.54 -1.40
CA THR A 191 -25.03 -0.56 -1.71
C THR A 191 -25.48 0.69 -2.48
N SER A 192 -24.86 1.85 -2.25
CA SER A 192 -25.13 3.08 -3.01
C SER A 192 -24.52 3.09 -4.42
N MET A 193 -23.42 2.36 -4.64
CA MET A 193 -22.73 2.24 -5.94
C MET A 193 -23.59 1.49 -7.00
N CYS A 194 -24.75 0.96 -6.61
CA CYS A 194 -25.60 0.13 -7.45
C CYS A 194 -26.72 0.86 -8.23
N LYS A 195 -26.89 2.19 -8.14
CA LYS A 195 -28.05 2.84 -8.77
C LYS A 195 -27.93 3.20 -10.26
N GLY A 196 -26.77 3.02 -10.90
CA GLY A 196 -26.60 3.42 -12.32
C GLY A 196 -25.64 2.64 -13.21
N LEU A 197 -24.83 1.70 -12.67
CA LEU A 197 -23.76 1.07 -13.44
C LEU A 197 -23.96 -0.44 -13.70
N TRP A 198 -24.71 -1.17 -12.86
CA TRP A 198 -24.97 -2.60 -13.07
C TRP A 198 -25.82 -2.88 -14.32
N TYR A 199 -26.71 -1.97 -14.70
CA TYR A 199 -27.57 -2.13 -15.88
C TYR A 199 -26.78 -2.15 -17.20
N ASN A 200 -25.63 -1.46 -17.26
CA ASN A 200 -24.86 -1.31 -18.50
C ASN A 200 -23.71 -2.31 -18.66
N ILE A 201 -23.32 -3.02 -17.60
CA ILE A 201 -22.23 -4.01 -17.63
C ILE A 201 -22.76 -5.42 -17.93
N LEU A 202 -24.03 -5.72 -17.60
CA LEU A 202 -24.65 -7.03 -17.89
C LEU A 202 -25.35 -7.12 -19.26
N LEU A 203 -25.39 -6.02 -20.03
CA LEU A 203 -26.05 -5.95 -21.35
C LEU A 203 -25.06 -5.65 -22.51
N LYS A 204 -23.78 -5.98 -22.32
CA LYS A 204 -22.79 -6.05 -23.41
C LYS A 204 -22.15 -7.43 -23.47
#